data_AF-A0A843B3W4-F1
#
_entry.id   AF-A0A843B3W4-F1
#
_cell.length_a   1.000
_cell.length_b   1.000
_cell.length_c   1.000
_cell.angle_alpha   90.00
_cell.angle_beta   90.00
_cell.angle_gamma   90.00
#
_symmetry.space_group_name_H-M   'P 1'
#
loop_
_entity.id
_entity.type
_entity.pdbx_description
1 polymer ?
#
loop_
_entity_poly.entity_id
_entity_poly.type
_entity_poly.pdbx_seq_one_letter_code
_entity_poly.pdbx_strand_id
1 'polypeptide(L)'
;MKWKSHTAIARAIATEMELPEDLERALCAGSIEPDKRPDKAYRVSKSGRTYIGRAPHHMPPTGTIMAYAWRARKAYLDGNDYWAVKSLGRALHYVQDKCVHTGFWKRTHDVREEAIADHLPPMEAVREGIELAECSPSFVRECVNTVRPVRDPRDAMYQATLYSSAIFASVIGPLDAGDRFDSEYHRAVKGHRLRYVAAAGTIASSVAAAYFFQQPLLALVGPAAGLAVVRVDPDFYRTRDEAEWFGVETGRD
;
A
#
# COMPACT_ATOMS: atom_id res chain seq x y z
N MET A 1 18.11 7.30 -0.03
CA MET A 1 19.15 6.43 -0.62
C MET A 1 19.70 7.16 -1.84
N LYS A 2 20.89 6.81 -2.36
CA LYS A 2 21.36 7.45 -3.60
C LYS A 2 20.62 6.89 -4.82
N TRP A 3 20.53 7.69 -5.89
CA TRP A 3 19.97 7.24 -7.17
C TRP A 3 20.62 5.95 -7.67
N LYS A 4 21.95 5.82 -7.52
CA LYS A 4 22.69 4.62 -7.90
C LYS A 4 22.16 3.36 -7.19
N SER A 5 21.84 3.46 -5.90
CA SER A 5 21.23 2.38 -5.12
C SER A 5 19.81 2.04 -5.57
N HIS A 6 18.94 3.06 -5.75
CA HIS A 6 17.57 2.86 -6.22
C HIS A 6 17.52 2.14 -7.57
N THR A 7 18.38 2.56 -8.50
CA THR A 7 18.48 1.91 -9.81
C THR A 7 19.11 0.53 -9.73
N ALA A 8 20.09 0.31 -8.84
CA ALA A 8 20.71 -1.00 -8.68
C ALA A 8 19.70 -2.03 -8.18
N ILE A 9 18.92 -1.69 -7.14
CA ILE A 9 17.87 -2.58 -6.62
C ILE A 9 16.81 -2.85 -7.71
N ALA A 10 16.35 -1.80 -8.40
CA ALA A 10 15.39 -1.94 -9.50
C ALA A 10 15.90 -2.89 -10.60
N ARG A 11 17.18 -2.76 -11.01
CA ARG A 11 17.79 -3.66 -11.99
C ARG A 11 17.89 -5.09 -11.48
N ALA A 12 18.31 -5.29 -10.23
CA ALA A 12 18.41 -6.64 -9.66
C ALA A 12 17.07 -7.37 -9.67
N ILE A 13 15.98 -6.66 -9.32
CA ILE A 13 14.61 -7.18 -9.41
C ILE A 13 14.23 -7.45 -10.87
N ALA A 14 14.47 -6.49 -11.77
CA ALA A 14 14.12 -6.64 -13.18
C ALA A 14 14.83 -7.83 -13.83
N THR A 15 16.10 -8.05 -13.51
CA THR A 15 16.87 -9.21 -13.98
C THR A 15 16.30 -10.52 -13.47
N GLU A 16 16.03 -10.64 -12.15
CA GLU A 16 15.49 -11.89 -11.58
C GLU A 16 14.07 -12.18 -12.08
N MET A 17 13.28 -11.14 -12.36
CA MET A 17 11.93 -11.24 -12.92
C MET A 17 11.92 -11.32 -14.46
N GLU A 18 13.09 -11.39 -15.09
CA GLU A 18 13.27 -11.48 -16.55
C GLU A 18 12.49 -10.39 -17.33
N LEU A 19 12.45 -9.16 -16.80
CA LEU A 19 11.72 -8.07 -17.44
C LEU A 19 12.39 -7.69 -18.77
N PRO A 20 11.58 -7.42 -19.82
CA PRO A 20 12.06 -6.75 -21.02
C PRO A 20 12.78 -5.43 -20.72
N GLU A 21 13.74 -5.08 -21.57
CA GLU A 21 14.62 -3.91 -21.35
C GLU A 21 13.84 -2.58 -21.20
N ASP A 22 12.74 -2.42 -21.91
CA ASP A 22 11.88 -1.25 -21.80
C ASP A 22 11.16 -1.17 -20.44
N LEU A 23 10.74 -2.31 -19.88
CA LEU A 23 10.15 -2.37 -18.54
C LEU A 23 11.21 -2.20 -17.44
N GLU A 24 12.42 -2.73 -17.60
CA GLU A 24 13.54 -2.43 -16.71
C GLU A 24 13.79 -0.92 -16.65
N ARG A 25 13.88 -0.27 -17.83
CA ARG A 25 14.06 1.19 -17.92
C ARG A 25 12.91 1.93 -17.24
N ALA A 26 11.67 1.45 -17.39
CA ALA A 26 10.50 2.02 -16.73
C ALA A 26 10.59 1.90 -15.20
N LEU A 27 10.99 0.74 -14.67
CA LEU A 27 11.17 0.49 -13.23
C LEU A 27 12.23 1.42 -12.64
N CYS A 28 13.40 1.49 -13.30
CA CYS A 28 14.50 2.35 -12.90
C CYS A 28 14.13 3.84 -12.97
N ALA A 29 13.39 4.25 -14.00
CA ALA A 29 12.92 5.62 -14.12
C ALA A 29 11.93 5.98 -13.00
N GLY A 30 11.02 5.06 -12.67
CA GLY A 30 10.08 5.19 -11.55
C GLY A 30 10.79 5.31 -10.20
N SER A 31 11.83 4.50 -9.96
CA SER A 31 12.54 4.46 -8.66
C SER A 31 13.38 5.70 -8.34
N ILE A 32 13.63 6.57 -9.31
CA ILE A 32 14.34 7.85 -9.11
C ILE A 32 13.45 9.07 -9.33
N GLU A 33 12.22 8.89 -9.84
CA GLU A 33 11.35 10.01 -10.17
C GLU A 33 10.96 10.86 -8.94
N PRO A 34 10.70 10.30 -7.74
CA PRO A 34 10.36 11.11 -6.58
C PRO A 34 11.47 12.09 -6.15
N ASP A 35 12.73 11.79 -6.45
CA ASP A 35 13.83 12.72 -6.20
C ASP A 35 13.90 13.86 -7.23
N LYS A 36 13.56 13.57 -8.49
CA LYS A 36 13.53 14.57 -9.57
C LYS A 36 12.27 15.44 -9.51
N ARG A 37 11.14 14.82 -9.20
CA ARG A 37 9.78 15.37 -9.20
C ARG A 37 9.05 14.87 -7.95
N PRO A 38 9.25 15.57 -6.82
CA PRO A 38 8.72 15.12 -5.55
C PRO A 38 7.19 15.15 -5.49
N ASP A 39 6.62 14.12 -4.90
CA ASP A 39 5.18 14.09 -4.64
C ASP A 39 4.76 15.15 -3.63
N LYS A 40 3.50 15.56 -3.74
CA LYS A 40 2.85 16.46 -2.79
C LYS A 40 2.07 15.62 -1.78
N ALA A 41 2.21 15.95 -0.49
CA ALA A 41 1.47 15.33 0.60
C ALA A 41 0.90 16.40 1.53
N TYR A 42 -0.26 16.09 2.14
CA TYR A 42 -0.78 16.87 3.25
C TYR A 42 0.13 16.71 4.47
N ARG A 43 0.49 17.83 5.08
CA ARG A 43 1.34 17.89 6.27
C ARG A 43 0.70 18.76 7.31
N VAL A 44 0.94 18.43 8.57
CA VAL A 44 0.52 19.22 9.73
C VAL A 44 1.75 19.92 10.28
N SER A 45 1.69 21.24 10.43
CA SER A 45 2.76 22.02 11.06
C SER A 45 2.81 21.76 12.57
N LYS A 46 3.89 22.19 13.24
CA LYS A 46 3.97 22.16 14.71
C LYS A 46 2.84 22.94 15.39
N SER A 47 2.23 23.90 14.69
CA SER A 47 1.09 24.69 15.16
C SER A 47 -0.27 24.10 14.78
N GLY A 48 -0.32 22.86 14.29
CA GLY A 48 -1.55 22.18 13.89
C GLY A 48 -2.14 22.60 12.54
N ARG A 49 -1.47 23.45 11.76
CA ARG A 49 -1.98 23.90 10.45
C ARG A 49 -1.69 22.87 9.37
N THR A 50 -2.72 22.48 8.62
CA THR A 50 -2.57 21.61 7.45
C THR A 50 -2.10 22.41 6.24
N TYR A 51 -1.08 21.92 5.54
CA TYR A 51 -0.58 22.50 4.29
C TYR A 51 -0.15 21.38 3.32
N ILE A 52 -0.05 21.71 2.04
CA ILE A 52 0.50 20.80 1.02
C ILE A 52 1.99 21.08 0.89
N GLY A 53 2.81 20.06 1.10
CA GLY A 53 4.27 20.14 0.96
C GLY A 53 4.85 18.93 0.26
N ARG A 54 6.17 18.93 0.05
CA ARG A 54 6.89 17.75 -0.46
C ARG A 54 6.67 16.57 0.49
N ALA A 55 6.30 15.42 -0.08
CA ALA A 55 6.18 14.16 0.63
C ALA A 55 7.54 13.83 1.29
N PRO A 56 7.56 13.42 2.56
CA PRO A 56 8.80 13.00 3.21
C PRO A 56 9.29 11.67 2.61
N HIS A 57 10.59 11.60 2.33
CA HIS A 57 11.20 10.43 1.71
C HIS A 57 11.50 9.30 2.71
N HIS A 58 11.93 9.64 3.93
CA HIS A 58 12.34 8.66 4.96
C HIS A 58 11.22 8.22 5.91
N MET A 59 10.12 8.96 5.95
CA MET A 59 8.91 8.57 6.67
C MET A 59 7.67 8.84 5.79
N PRO A 60 7.61 8.24 4.60
CA PRO A 60 6.47 8.39 3.72
C PRO A 60 5.24 7.80 4.43
N PRO A 61 4.07 8.47 4.39
CA PRO A 61 2.85 7.86 4.87
C PRO A 61 2.62 6.53 4.13
N THR A 62 2.27 5.45 4.83
CA THR A 62 1.96 4.14 4.22
C THR A 62 0.98 4.29 3.06
N GLY A 63 -0.02 5.18 3.19
CA GLY A 63 -0.98 5.47 2.13
C GLY A 63 -0.37 5.99 0.82
N THR A 64 0.78 6.68 0.86
CA THR A 64 1.48 7.14 -0.36
C THR A 64 2.09 5.97 -1.12
N ILE A 65 2.74 5.05 -0.40
CA ILE A 65 3.32 3.84 -0.99
C ILE A 65 2.21 2.95 -1.55
N MET A 66 1.17 2.71 -0.75
CA MET A 66 0.01 1.92 -1.16
C MET A 66 -0.69 2.54 -2.38
N ALA A 67 -0.79 3.87 -2.49
CA ALA A 67 -1.40 4.51 -3.65
C ALA A 67 -0.63 4.19 -4.96
N TYR A 68 0.70 4.16 -4.91
CA TYR A 68 1.52 3.76 -6.07
C TYR A 68 1.44 2.26 -6.35
N ALA A 69 1.42 1.41 -5.33
CA ALA A 69 1.19 -0.02 -5.49
C ALA A 69 -0.17 -0.32 -6.13
N TRP A 70 -1.23 0.39 -5.71
CA TRP A 70 -2.56 0.30 -6.30
C TRP A 70 -2.61 0.78 -7.75
N ARG A 71 -1.96 1.90 -8.08
CA ARG A 71 -1.85 2.37 -9.46
C ARG A 71 -1.11 1.36 -10.33
N ALA A 72 -0.05 0.78 -9.79
CA ALA A 72 0.72 -0.25 -10.47
C ALA A 72 -0.14 -1.49 -10.75
N ARG A 73 -0.85 -1.99 -9.73
CA ARG A 73 -1.71 -3.16 -9.88
C ARG A 73 -2.83 -2.93 -10.89
N LYS A 74 -3.51 -1.78 -10.84
CA LYS A 74 -4.56 -1.43 -11.81
C LYS A 74 -4.03 -1.37 -13.23
N ALA A 75 -2.90 -0.68 -13.44
CA ALA A 75 -2.28 -0.64 -14.75
C ALA A 75 -1.86 -2.03 -15.24
N TYR A 76 -1.42 -2.93 -14.35
CA TYR A 76 -1.08 -4.30 -14.70
C TYR A 76 -2.31 -5.12 -15.13
N LEU A 77 -3.42 -5.00 -14.38
CA LEU A 77 -4.71 -5.61 -14.74
C LEU A 77 -5.25 -5.09 -16.09
N ASP A 78 -5.00 -3.82 -16.41
CA ASP A 78 -5.38 -3.20 -17.68
C ASP A 78 -4.45 -3.56 -18.86
N GLY A 79 -3.42 -4.40 -18.64
CA GLY A 79 -2.41 -4.75 -19.65
C GLY A 79 -1.45 -3.61 -20.01
N ASN A 80 -1.31 -2.62 -19.12
CA ASN A 80 -0.45 -1.45 -19.29
C ASN A 80 0.85 -1.60 -18.48
N ASP A 81 1.67 -2.55 -18.89
CA ASP A 81 2.88 -2.99 -18.16
C ASP A 81 3.87 -1.86 -17.90
N TYR A 82 4.06 -0.96 -18.87
CA TYR A 82 4.95 0.19 -18.71
C TYR A 82 4.55 1.06 -17.51
N TRP A 83 3.26 1.43 -17.42
CA TRP A 83 2.77 2.26 -16.33
C TRP A 83 2.64 1.48 -15.02
N ALA A 84 2.40 0.18 -15.09
CA ALA A 84 2.43 -0.71 -13.94
C ALA A 84 3.81 -0.68 -13.28
N VAL A 85 4.84 -1.04 -14.04
CA VAL A 85 6.23 -1.16 -13.57
C VAL A 85 6.81 0.20 -13.18
N LYS A 86 6.49 1.27 -13.91
CA LYS A 86 6.93 2.63 -13.54
C LYS A 86 6.29 3.13 -12.25
N SER A 87 4.99 2.89 -12.06
CA SER A 87 4.30 3.26 -10.81
C SER A 87 4.84 2.46 -9.63
N LEU A 88 5.12 1.18 -9.86
CA LEU A 88 5.74 0.30 -8.88
C LEU A 88 7.12 0.80 -8.49
N GLY A 89 7.95 1.22 -9.45
CA GLY A 89 9.24 1.85 -9.17
C GLY A 89 9.15 3.04 -8.21
N ARG A 90 8.13 3.89 -8.36
CA ARG A 90 7.89 4.99 -7.39
C ARG A 90 7.50 4.50 -6.00
N ALA A 91 6.71 3.41 -5.90
CA ALA A 91 6.43 2.78 -4.60
C ALA A 91 7.72 2.26 -3.95
N LEU A 92 8.56 1.57 -4.74
CA LEU A 92 9.82 0.99 -4.27
C LEU A 92 10.80 2.06 -3.80
N HIS A 93 10.86 3.22 -4.47
CA HIS A 93 11.67 4.37 -4.02
C HIS A 93 11.40 4.71 -2.54
N TYR A 94 10.12 4.85 -2.19
CA TYR A 94 9.71 5.20 -0.83
C TYR A 94 10.00 4.08 0.19
N VAL A 95 9.86 2.83 -0.22
CA VAL A 95 10.23 1.66 0.61
C VAL A 95 11.74 1.67 0.88
N GLN A 96 12.54 1.85 -0.16
CA GLN A 96 13.99 1.91 -0.09
C GLN A 96 14.44 3.06 0.81
N ASP A 97 13.92 4.27 0.62
CA ASP A 97 14.28 5.42 1.47
C ASP A 97 13.90 5.27 2.94
N LYS A 98 12.83 4.51 3.22
CA LYS A 98 12.40 4.19 4.58
C LYS A 98 13.37 3.25 5.31
N CYS A 99 14.16 2.45 4.59
CA CYS A 99 15.19 1.59 5.18
C CYS A 99 16.41 2.36 5.71
N VAL A 100 16.60 3.63 5.31
CA VAL A 100 17.79 4.41 5.68
C VAL A 100 17.54 5.23 6.94
N HIS A 101 18.29 4.97 8.02
CA HIS A 101 18.21 5.80 9.22
C HIS A 101 18.83 7.19 8.99
N THR A 102 18.05 8.25 9.19
CA THR A 102 18.42 9.62 8.80
C THR A 102 19.38 10.38 9.72
N GLY A 103 19.89 9.79 10.80
CA GLY A 103 20.62 10.52 11.84
C GLY A 103 19.89 11.77 12.36
N PHE A 104 20.58 12.60 13.13
CA PHE A 104 20.09 13.92 13.58
C PHE A 104 20.49 15.07 12.64
N TRP A 105 21.44 14.85 11.72
CA TRP A 105 22.06 15.89 10.90
C TRP A 105 22.09 15.50 9.41
N LYS A 106 21.91 16.48 8.51
CA LYS A 106 21.95 16.24 7.04
C LYS A 106 23.30 15.66 6.56
N ARG A 107 24.43 16.05 7.14
CA ARG A 107 25.74 15.52 6.74
C ARG A 107 25.92 14.05 7.10
N THR A 108 25.42 13.60 8.24
CA THR A 108 25.45 12.18 8.60
C THR A 108 24.49 11.35 7.76
N HIS A 109 23.43 11.97 7.23
CA HIS A 109 22.55 11.35 6.25
C HIS A 109 23.28 11.08 4.92
N ASP A 110 23.95 12.06 4.34
CA ASP A 110 24.66 11.89 3.06
C ASP A 110 25.76 10.83 3.14
N VAL A 111 26.54 10.81 4.23
CA VAL A 111 27.59 9.80 4.44
C VAL A 111 27.01 8.39 4.52
N ARG A 112 25.85 8.21 5.15
CA ARG A 112 25.18 6.90 5.25
C ARG A 112 24.64 6.44 3.90
N GLU A 113 24.02 7.34 3.17
CA GLU A 113 23.56 7.02 1.82
C GLU A 113 24.71 6.65 0.90
N GLU A 114 25.87 7.32 1.04
CA GLU A 114 27.06 6.97 0.26
C GLU A 114 27.57 5.58 0.64
N ALA A 115 27.69 5.28 1.94
CA ALA A 115 28.11 3.96 2.41
C ALA A 115 27.18 2.82 1.94
N ILE A 116 25.85 3.04 1.93
CA ILE A 116 24.88 2.08 1.37
C ILE A 116 25.14 1.87 -0.11
N ALA A 117 25.49 2.94 -0.81
CA ALA A 117 25.59 2.93 -2.25
C ALA A 117 26.91 2.32 -2.76
N ASP A 118 27.84 2.00 -1.86
CA ASP A 118 29.02 1.16 -2.13
C ASP A 118 28.71 -0.35 -2.04
N HIS A 119 27.51 -0.73 -1.61
CA HIS A 119 27.03 -2.11 -1.62
C HIS A 119 26.18 -2.40 -2.86
N LEU A 120 26.34 -3.61 -3.41
CA LEU A 120 25.44 -4.13 -4.43
C LEU A 120 24.19 -4.74 -3.76
N PRO A 121 23.02 -4.71 -4.43
CA PRO A 121 21.84 -5.43 -3.98
C PRO A 121 22.16 -6.94 -3.90
N PRO A 122 21.95 -7.58 -2.74
CA PRO A 122 22.20 -9.01 -2.59
C PRO A 122 21.11 -9.81 -3.32
N MET A 123 21.50 -10.66 -4.28
CA MET A 123 20.55 -11.47 -5.06
C MET A 123 19.77 -12.46 -4.19
N GLU A 124 20.36 -12.93 -3.08
CA GLU A 124 19.66 -13.74 -2.08
C GLU A 124 18.41 -13.02 -1.54
N ALA A 125 18.50 -11.71 -1.26
CA ALA A 125 17.37 -10.92 -0.78
C ALA A 125 16.33 -10.69 -1.89
N VAL A 126 16.75 -10.63 -3.16
CA VAL A 126 15.80 -10.55 -4.29
C VAL A 126 14.95 -11.80 -4.33
N ARG A 127 15.59 -12.97 -4.32
CA ARG A 127 14.93 -14.28 -4.38
C ARG A 127 14.06 -14.53 -3.18
N GLU A 128 14.59 -14.34 -1.96
CA GLU A 128 13.81 -14.48 -0.73
C GLU A 128 12.59 -13.55 -0.75
N GLY A 129 12.75 -12.32 -1.23
CA GLY A 129 11.64 -11.38 -1.32
C GLY A 129 10.55 -11.87 -2.27
N ILE A 130 10.93 -12.36 -3.45
CA ILE A 130 9.99 -12.93 -4.43
C ILE A 130 9.29 -14.17 -3.86
N GLU A 131 10.03 -15.07 -3.20
CA GLU A 131 9.49 -16.29 -2.59
C GLU A 131 8.50 -16.00 -1.46
N LEU A 132 8.74 -14.95 -0.67
CA LEU A 132 7.83 -14.50 0.39
C LEU A 132 6.54 -13.86 -0.15
N ALA A 133 6.49 -13.50 -1.42
CA ALA A 133 5.44 -12.65 -1.95
C ALA A 133 4.07 -13.35 -2.00
N GLU A 134 3.09 -12.75 -1.31
CA GLU A 134 1.69 -13.09 -1.50
C GLU A 134 1.03 -12.00 -2.34
N CYS A 135 0.28 -12.36 -3.39
CA CYS A 135 -0.44 -11.42 -4.24
C CYS A 135 -1.65 -10.83 -3.49
N SER A 136 -1.42 -9.81 -2.67
CA SER A 136 -2.43 -9.20 -1.80
C SER A 136 -2.05 -7.76 -1.42
N PRO A 137 -3.00 -6.80 -1.42
CA PRO A 137 -2.78 -5.46 -0.90
C PRO A 137 -2.49 -5.45 0.61
N SER A 138 -2.99 -6.45 1.34
CA SER A 138 -2.74 -6.62 2.78
C SER A 138 -1.29 -7.01 3.02
N PHE A 139 -0.74 -7.93 2.23
CA PHE A 139 0.66 -8.33 2.25
C PHE A 139 1.60 -7.14 1.93
N VAL A 140 1.30 -6.36 0.87
CA VAL A 140 2.08 -5.15 0.54
C VAL A 140 2.06 -4.16 1.71
N ARG A 141 0.90 -3.96 2.33
CA ARG A 141 0.75 -3.05 3.48
C ARG A 141 1.55 -3.53 4.68
N GLU A 142 1.59 -4.83 4.92
CA GLU A 142 2.40 -5.44 5.97
C GLU A 142 3.88 -5.23 5.71
N CYS A 143 4.38 -5.55 4.50
CA CYS A 143 5.76 -5.28 4.09
C CYS A 143 6.15 -3.82 4.37
N VAL A 144 5.30 -2.87 3.93
CA VAL A 144 5.54 -1.45 4.16
C VAL A 144 5.59 -1.12 5.65
N ASN A 145 4.70 -1.68 6.48
CA ASN A 145 4.65 -1.39 7.90
C ASN A 145 5.81 -2.03 8.69
N THR A 146 6.30 -3.18 8.22
CA THR A 146 7.42 -3.91 8.80
C THR A 146 8.76 -3.20 8.54
N VAL A 147 8.93 -2.56 7.38
CA VAL A 147 10.17 -1.83 7.06
C VAL A 147 10.47 -0.78 8.12
N ARG A 148 11.68 -0.86 8.71
CA ARG A 148 12.21 0.07 9.69
C ARG A 148 13.56 0.64 9.22
N PRO A 149 13.87 1.90 9.58
CA PRO A 149 15.19 2.47 9.30
C PRO A 149 16.30 1.71 10.04
N VAL A 150 17.31 1.25 9.30
CA VAL A 150 18.48 0.56 9.84
C VAL A 150 19.72 1.44 9.72
N ARG A 151 20.66 1.25 10.65
CA ARG A 151 21.92 2.01 10.71
C ARG A 151 23.05 1.37 9.93
N ASP A 152 23.13 0.05 9.96
CA ASP A 152 24.12 -0.69 9.21
C ASP A 152 23.83 -0.61 7.70
N PRO A 153 24.79 -0.18 6.86
CA PRO A 153 24.57 -0.03 5.42
C PRO A 153 24.24 -1.32 4.69
N ARG A 154 24.82 -2.45 5.08
CA ARG A 154 24.58 -3.76 4.47
C ARG A 154 23.18 -4.22 4.80
N ASP A 155 22.76 -4.13 6.06
CA ASP A 155 21.41 -4.50 6.49
C ASP A 155 20.35 -3.59 5.87
N ALA A 156 20.63 -2.29 5.71
CA ALA A 156 19.74 -1.36 5.03
C ALA A 156 19.57 -1.72 3.54
N MET A 157 20.67 -2.07 2.85
CA MET A 157 20.64 -2.55 1.47
C MET A 157 19.88 -3.88 1.34
N TYR A 158 20.14 -4.84 2.24
CA TYR A 158 19.44 -6.13 2.28
C TYR A 158 17.94 -5.93 2.45
N GLN A 159 17.51 -5.19 3.48
CA GLN A 159 16.10 -4.94 3.77
C GLN A 159 15.40 -4.19 2.62
N ALA A 160 16.07 -3.18 2.06
CA ALA A 160 15.54 -2.44 0.92
C ALA A 160 15.34 -3.34 -0.30
N THR A 161 16.27 -4.27 -0.54
CA THR A 161 16.20 -5.24 -1.64
C THR A 161 15.10 -6.26 -1.39
N LEU A 162 15.06 -6.86 -0.19
CA LEU A 162 14.08 -7.87 0.22
C LEU A 162 12.64 -7.38 0.05
N TYR A 163 12.28 -6.29 0.75
CA TYR A 163 10.91 -5.80 0.71
C TYR A 163 10.55 -5.15 -0.62
N SER A 164 11.52 -4.60 -1.37
CA SER A 164 11.23 -4.12 -2.73
C SER A 164 10.84 -5.28 -3.64
N SER A 165 11.55 -6.41 -3.54
CA SER A 165 11.31 -7.60 -4.36
C SER A 165 9.99 -8.27 -3.99
N ALA A 166 9.71 -8.39 -2.68
CA ALA A 166 8.43 -8.91 -2.19
C ALA A 166 7.22 -8.08 -2.64
N ILE A 167 7.32 -6.76 -2.52
CA ILE A 167 6.26 -5.85 -2.99
C ILE A 167 6.12 -5.92 -4.51
N PHE A 168 7.25 -6.02 -5.24
CA PHE A 168 7.21 -6.12 -6.69
C PHE A 168 6.46 -7.38 -7.14
N ALA A 169 6.86 -8.55 -6.64
CA ALA A 169 6.25 -9.83 -6.97
C ALA A 169 4.79 -9.92 -6.51
N SER A 170 4.44 -9.31 -5.37
CA SER A 170 3.05 -9.23 -4.90
C SER A 170 2.15 -8.41 -5.84
N VAL A 171 2.67 -7.32 -6.42
CA VAL A 171 1.90 -6.44 -7.32
C VAL A 171 1.77 -7.04 -8.73
N ILE A 172 2.84 -7.63 -9.26
CA ILE A 172 2.88 -8.25 -10.60
C ILE A 172 2.52 -9.74 -10.54
N GLY A 173 2.00 -10.21 -9.39
CA GLY A 173 1.56 -11.58 -9.17
C GLY A 173 0.34 -11.98 -10.02
N PRO A 174 -0.17 -13.21 -9.86
CA PRO A 174 -1.26 -13.76 -10.68
C PRO A 174 -2.46 -12.83 -10.85
N LEU A 175 -3.09 -12.87 -12.03
CA LEU A 175 -4.28 -12.06 -12.32
C LEU A 175 -5.56 -12.67 -11.72
N ASP A 176 -5.57 -13.98 -11.51
CA ASP A 176 -6.70 -14.70 -10.93
C ASP A 176 -6.56 -14.82 -9.40
N ALA A 177 -7.66 -14.60 -8.69
CA ALA A 177 -7.77 -14.75 -7.24
C ALA A 177 -7.96 -16.22 -6.81
N GLY A 178 -8.36 -17.09 -7.74
CA GLY A 178 -8.69 -18.50 -7.54
C GLY A 178 -10.06 -18.73 -6.89
N ASP A 179 -10.65 -19.90 -7.13
CA ASP A 179 -12.03 -20.27 -6.74
C ASP A 179 -12.37 -20.06 -5.26
N ARG A 180 -11.38 -20.19 -4.37
CA ARG A 180 -11.58 -20.04 -2.93
C ARG A 180 -11.93 -18.59 -2.55
N PHE A 181 -11.35 -17.62 -3.24
CA PHE A 181 -11.54 -16.19 -2.98
C PHE A 181 -12.98 -15.75 -3.24
N ASP A 182 -13.57 -16.22 -4.34
CA ASP A 182 -14.95 -15.90 -4.71
C ASP A 182 -15.93 -16.26 -3.59
N SER A 183 -15.79 -17.45 -3.01
CA SER A 183 -16.69 -17.88 -1.92
C SER A 183 -16.62 -16.99 -0.68
N GLU A 184 -15.42 -16.49 -0.34
CA GLU A 184 -15.17 -15.64 0.83
C GLU A 184 -15.66 -14.21 0.58
N TYR A 185 -15.43 -13.66 -0.62
CA TYR A 185 -15.93 -12.35 -1.04
C TYR A 185 -17.47 -12.31 -1.08
N HIS A 186 -18.12 -13.29 -1.71
CA HIS A 186 -19.58 -13.36 -1.77
C HIS A 186 -20.21 -13.48 -0.37
N ARG A 187 -19.57 -14.22 0.54
CA ARG A 187 -20.00 -14.30 1.95
C ARG A 187 -19.87 -12.95 2.65
N ALA A 188 -18.76 -12.24 2.44
CA ALA A 188 -18.55 -10.92 3.01
C ALA A 188 -19.56 -9.89 2.48
N VAL A 189 -19.84 -9.88 1.17
CA VAL A 189 -20.88 -9.04 0.55
C VAL A 189 -22.26 -9.32 1.15
N LYS A 190 -22.63 -10.61 1.30
CA LYS A 190 -23.91 -11.00 1.91
C LYS A 190 -23.99 -10.57 3.37
N GLY A 191 -22.92 -10.75 4.14
CA GLY A 191 -22.82 -10.29 5.52
C GLY A 191 -22.98 -8.76 5.63
N HIS A 192 -22.31 -8.01 4.75
CA HIS A 192 -22.41 -6.56 4.69
C HIS A 192 -23.84 -6.09 4.38
N ARG A 193 -24.51 -6.72 3.40
CA ARG A 193 -25.93 -6.45 3.09
C ARG A 193 -26.85 -6.73 4.29
N LEU A 194 -26.60 -7.82 5.03
CA LEU A 194 -27.39 -8.15 6.23
C LEU A 194 -27.24 -7.09 7.33
N ARG A 195 -26.08 -6.42 7.43
CA ARG A 195 -25.88 -5.31 8.38
C ARG A 195 -26.73 -4.08 8.04
N TYR A 196 -26.94 -3.78 6.76
CA TYR A 196 -27.89 -2.74 6.34
C TYR A 196 -29.32 -3.09 6.73
N VAL A 197 -29.71 -4.37 6.57
CA VAL A 197 -31.02 -4.86 7.04
C VAL A 197 -31.15 -4.72 8.56
N ALA A 198 -30.12 -5.10 9.31
CA ALA A 198 -30.09 -4.93 10.76
C ALA A 198 -30.17 -3.45 11.17
N ALA A 199 -29.46 -2.55 10.48
CA ALA A 199 -29.52 -1.11 10.72
C ALA A 199 -30.90 -0.52 10.42
N ALA A 200 -31.57 -0.97 9.36
CA ALA A 200 -32.96 -0.59 9.10
C ALA A 200 -33.89 -1.08 10.23
N GLY A 201 -33.68 -2.30 10.73
CA GLY A 201 -34.42 -2.86 11.86
C GLY A 201 -34.22 -2.08 13.16
N THR A 202 -33.00 -1.64 13.46
CA THR A 202 -32.73 -0.82 14.67
C THR A 202 -33.36 0.56 14.58
N ILE A 203 -33.33 1.20 13.40
CA ILE A 203 -34.01 2.48 13.16
C ILE A 203 -35.52 2.33 13.32
N ALA A 204 -36.13 1.32 12.69
CA ALA A 204 -37.57 1.07 12.80
C ALA A 204 -37.98 0.81 14.27
N SER A 205 -37.21 0.01 15.00
CA SER A 205 -37.47 -0.28 16.41
C SER A 205 -37.34 0.96 17.29
N SER A 206 -36.37 1.84 17.03
CA SER A 206 -36.21 3.07 17.82
C SER A 206 -37.34 4.06 17.59
N VAL A 207 -37.85 4.15 16.35
CA VAL A 207 -39.02 4.97 16.03
C VAL A 207 -40.27 4.42 16.72
N ALA A 208 -40.48 3.10 16.69
CA ALA A 208 -41.60 2.46 17.38
C ALA A 208 -41.52 2.69 18.91
N ALA A 209 -40.34 2.58 19.51
CA ALA A 209 -40.13 2.85 20.93
C ALA A 209 -40.39 4.32 21.29
N ALA A 210 -39.90 5.26 20.47
CA ALA A 210 -40.16 6.69 20.66
C ALA A 210 -41.66 7.00 20.67
N TYR A 211 -42.41 6.36 19.78
CA TYR A 211 -43.87 6.46 19.72
C TYR A 211 -44.55 5.83 20.94
N PHE A 212 -44.20 4.61 21.32
CA PHE A 212 -44.87 3.89 22.41
C PHE A 212 -44.62 4.53 23.79
N PHE A 213 -43.40 4.97 24.05
CA PHE A 213 -43.02 5.58 25.33
C PHE A 213 -43.20 7.10 25.35
N GLN A 214 -43.61 7.72 24.24
CA GLN A 214 -43.75 9.18 24.10
C GLN A 214 -42.43 9.93 24.43
N GLN A 215 -41.30 9.31 24.10
CA GLN A 215 -39.95 9.84 24.34
C GLN A 215 -39.26 10.10 22.99
N PRO A 216 -39.34 11.32 22.42
CA PRO A 216 -38.84 11.60 21.07
C PRO A 216 -37.33 11.41 20.93
N LEU A 217 -36.56 11.54 22.02
CA LEU A 217 -35.11 11.30 22.02
C LEU A 217 -34.74 9.86 21.66
N LEU A 218 -35.63 8.88 21.91
CA LEU A 218 -35.37 7.48 21.55
C LEU A 218 -35.24 7.28 20.04
N ALA A 219 -35.87 8.12 19.22
CA ALA A 219 -35.80 8.05 17.76
C ALA A 219 -34.38 8.32 17.22
N LEU A 220 -33.51 8.95 18.02
CA LEU A 220 -32.11 9.23 17.65
C LEU A 220 -31.17 8.05 17.93
N VAL A 221 -31.57 7.11 18.80
CA VAL A 221 -30.72 5.98 19.21
C VAL A 221 -30.54 4.99 18.06
N GLY A 222 -31.60 4.67 17.32
CA GLY A 222 -31.55 3.72 16.20
C GLY A 222 -30.65 4.18 15.06
N PRO A 223 -30.74 5.42 14.55
CA PRO A 223 -29.82 5.95 13.54
C PRO A 223 -28.35 5.92 13.99
N ALA A 224 -28.06 6.29 15.25
CA ALA A 224 -26.69 6.25 15.77
C ALA A 224 -26.15 4.80 15.84
N ALA A 225 -26.95 3.86 16.36
CA ALA A 225 -26.59 2.44 16.42
C ALA A 225 -26.46 1.81 15.02
N GLY A 226 -27.41 2.10 14.12
CA GLY A 226 -27.38 1.62 12.74
C GLY A 226 -26.16 2.13 11.98
N LEU A 227 -25.79 3.40 12.17
CA LEU A 227 -24.58 3.96 11.57
C LEU A 227 -23.31 3.25 12.09
N ALA A 228 -23.24 2.94 13.39
CA ALA A 228 -22.11 2.22 13.96
C ALA A 228 -21.99 0.80 13.38
N VAL A 229 -23.10 0.08 13.24
CA VAL A 229 -23.16 -1.29 12.68
C VAL A 229 -22.68 -1.33 11.22
N VAL A 230 -23.07 -0.34 10.41
CA VAL A 230 -22.67 -0.26 8.99
C VAL A 230 -21.24 0.22 8.82
N ARG A 231 -20.77 1.16 9.65
CA ARG A 231 -19.41 1.74 9.50
C ARG A 231 -18.29 0.76 9.84
N VAL A 232 -18.52 -0.22 10.70
CA VAL A 232 -17.46 -1.10 11.23
C VAL A 232 -17.56 -2.48 10.59
N ASP A 233 -17.22 -2.60 9.30
CA ASP A 233 -17.13 -3.89 8.60
C ASP A 233 -15.75 -4.16 8.01
N PRO A 234 -14.73 -4.40 8.87
CA PRO A 234 -13.36 -4.58 8.41
C PRO A 234 -13.20 -5.78 7.47
N ASP A 235 -14.00 -6.84 7.64
CA ASP A 235 -13.94 -8.03 6.80
C ASP A 235 -14.46 -7.74 5.38
N PHE A 236 -15.56 -7.00 5.24
CA PHE A 236 -16.03 -6.54 3.93
C PHE A 236 -15.02 -5.63 3.24
N TYR A 237 -14.49 -4.62 3.93
CA TYR A 237 -13.53 -3.71 3.32
C TYR A 237 -12.22 -4.41 2.94
N ARG A 238 -11.74 -5.36 3.77
CA ARG A 238 -10.58 -6.19 3.44
C ARG A 238 -10.84 -7.02 2.19
N THR A 239 -11.92 -7.81 2.18
CA THR A 239 -12.24 -8.68 1.03
C THR A 239 -12.56 -7.89 -0.24
N ARG A 240 -13.13 -6.68 -0.13
CA ARG A 240 -13.31 -5.77 -1.27
C ARG A 240 -11.97 -5.28 -1.82
N ASP A 241 -11.05 -4.85 -0.95
CA ASP A 241 -9.72 -4.44 -1.38
C ASP A 241 -9.00 -5.63 -2.06
N GLU A 242 -9.09 -6.85 -1.53
CA GLU A 242 -8.57 -8.03 -2.23
C GLU A 242 -9.24 -8.23 -3.60
N ALA A 243 -10.57 -8.08 -3.70
CA ALA A 243 -11.32 -8.27 -4.95
C ALA A 243 -10.91 -7.24 -6.02
N GLU A 244 -10.79 -5.97 -5.63
CA GLU A 244 -10.26 -4.92 -6.51
C GLU A 244 -8.81 -5.20 -6.93
N TRP A 245 -8.00 -5.83 -6.07
CA TRP A 245 -6.63 -6.21 -6.41
C TRP A 245 -6.56 -7.28 -7.50
N PHE A 246 -7.58 -8.13 -7.64
CA PHE A 246 -7.67 -9.12 -8.72
C PHE A 246 -8.54 -8.65 -9.91
N GLY A 247 -8.96 -7.39 -9.93
CA GLY A 247 -9.76 -6.85 -11.03
C GLY A 247 -11.21 -7.37 -11.05
N VAL A 248 -11.68 -7.97 -9.95
CA VAL A 248 -13.08 -8.37 -9.82
C VAL A 248 -13.94 -7.10 -9.73
N GLU A 249 -14.91 -6.96 -10.63
CA GLU A 249 -15.83 -5.82 -10.63
C GLU A 249 -16.60 -5.76 -9.31
N THR A 250 -16.22 -4.81 -8.45
CA THR A 250 -16.89 -4.58 -7.17
C THR A 250 -18.10 -3.66 -7.34
N GLY A 251 -18.97 -3.96 -8.32
CA GLY A 251 -20.32 -3.40 -8.48
C GLY A 251 -20.52 -1.93 -8.07
N ARG A 252 -19.62 -1.05 -8.51
CA ARG A 252 -19.78 0.40 -8.35
C ARG A 252 -20.43 0.95 -9.62
N ASP A 253 -21.76 0.91 -9.63
CA ASP A 253 -22.61 1.89 -10.31
C ASP A 253 -23.45 2.62 -9.26
#